data_AF-A0A935WL52-F1
#
_entry.id   AF-A0A935WL52-F1
#
_cell.length_a   1.000
_cell.length_b   1.000
_cell.length_c   1.000
_cell.angle_alpha   90.00
_cell.angle_beta   90.00
_cell.angle_gamma   90.00
#
_symmetry.space_group_name_H-M   'P 1'
#
loop_
_entity.id
_entity.type
_entity.pdbx_description
1 polymer ?
#
loop_
_entity_poly.entity_id
_entity_poly.type
_entity_poly.pdbx_seq_one_letter_code
_entity_poly.pdbx_strand_id
1 'polypeptide(L)'
;MRLALLPAFLALPAILAAQASPAPAPTPTPTDSATSLHQGATVRIRLLGEWATGRIGEMEEGCALLLLESRDQPSGYVGVFLEAIREAEVEVRGPDGVVRWQPVSLKAVIAHQPRHCQPVVPAAGV
;
A
#
# COMPACT_ATOMS: atom_id res chain seq x y z
N MET A 1 58.42 -14.31 -36.63
CA MET A 1 57.71 -14.56 -35.36
C MET A 1 57.96 -13.42 -34.38
N ARG A 2 57.05 -12.43 -34.31
CA ARG A 2 56.51 -11.78 -33.10
C ARG A 2 55.59 -10.63 -33.54
N LEU A 3 54.45 -10.57 -32.88
CA LEU A 3 53.22 -9.83 -33.18
C LEU A 3 53.22 -8.39 -32.66
N ALA A 4 52.23 -7.63 -33.17
CA ALA A 4 51.49 -6.51 -32.56
C ALA A 4 52.16 -5.13 -32.68
N LEU A 5 51.46 -3.99 -32.85
CA LEU A 5 50.06 -3.60 -32.58
C LEU A 5 49.59 -2.60 -33.66
N LEU A 6 48.34 -2.72 -34.11
CA LEU A 6 47.58 -1.61 -34.71
C LEU A 6 46.87 -0.82 -33.60
N PRO A 7 46.87 0.52 -33.61
CA PRO A 7 45.78 1.29 -33.02
C PRO A 7 44.81 1.72 -34.13
N ALA A 8 43.64 1.08 -34.11
CA ALA A 8 42.46 1.51 -34.85
C ALA A 8 41.93 2.83 -34.24
N PHE A 9 42.09 3.93 -34.96
CA PHE A 9 41.32 5.16 -34.72
C PHE A 9 40.00 5.05 -35.49
N LEU A 10 38.99 4.45 -34.86
CA LEU A 10 37.60 4.51 -35.35
C LEU A 10 36.84 5.53 -34.50
N ALA A 11 36.54 6.67 -35.13
CA ALA A 11 35.68 7.71 -34.59
C ALA A 11 34.24 7.18 -34.41
N LEU A 12 33.75 7.17 -33.18
CA LEU A 12 32.33 6.92 -32.88
C LEU A 12 31.53 8.24 -33.05
N PRO A 13 30.36 8.21 -33.70
CA PRO A 13 29.52 9.39 -33.85
C PRO A 13 28.79 9.74 -32.55
N ALA A 14 28.68 11.04 -32.27
CA ALA A 14 27.89 11.58 -31.18
C ALA A 14 26.41 11.21 -31.34
N ILE A 15 25.91 10.30 -30.50
CA ILE A 15 24.49 10.01 -30.39
C ILE A 15 23.87 11.12 -29.54
N LEU A 16 23.16 12.03 -30.20
CA LEU A 16 22.31 13.04 -29.57
C LEU A 16 21.11 12.32 -28.93
N ALA A 17 21.26 11.86 -27.68
CA ALA A 17 20.16 11.31 -26.92
C ALA A 17 19.20 12.45 -26.57
N ALA A 18 18.09 12.52 -27.31
CA ALA A 18 16.93 13.31 -26.90
C ALA A 18 16.46 12.76 -25.54
N GLN A 19 16.76 13.51 -24.46
CA GLN A 19 16.18 13.23 -23.16
C GLN A 19 14.68 13.52 -23.23
N ALA A 20 13.90 12.51 -23.58
CA ALA A 20 12.48 12.49 -23.28
C ALA A 20 12.35 12.39 -21.75
N SER A 21 12.04 13.51 -21.11
CA SER A 21 11.68 13.51 -19.69
C SER A 21 10.51 12.53 -19.50
N PRO A 22 10.61 11.53 -18.62
CA PRO A 22 9.52 10.59 -18.42
C PRO A 22 8.28 11.36 -17.97
N ALA A 23 7.19 11.20 -18.71
CA ALA A 23 5.90 11.74 -18.30
C ALA A 23 5.55 11.17 -16.91
N PRO A 24 4.95 11.98 -16.01
CA PRO A 24 4.54 11.50 -14.70
C PRO A 24 3.63 10.28 -14.87
N ALA A 25 3.98 9.18 -14.19
CA ALA A 25 3.16 7.97 -14.20
C ALA A 25 1.76 8.32 -13.65
N PRO A 26 0.68 7.83 -14.27
CA PRO A 26 -0.67 8.07 -13.76
C PRO A 26 -0.77 7.50 -12.34
N THR A 27 -1.27 8.31 -11.40
CA THR A 27 -1.60 7.84 -10.06
C THR A 27 -2.70 6.80 -10.17
N PRO A 28 -2.52 5.55 -9.67
CA PRO A 28 -3.56 4.54 -9.74
C PRO A 28 -4.80 5.06 -9.01
N THR A 29 -5.93 5.09 -9.72
CA THR A 29 -7.23 5.36 -9.09
C THR A 29 -7.57 4.15 -8.23
N PRO A 30 -7.88 4.31 -6.92
CA PRO A 30 -8.30 3.19 -6.11
C PRO A 30 -9.59 2.64 -6.71
N THR A 31 -9.53 1.41 -7.23
CA THR A 31 -10.72 0.70 -7.66
C THR A 31 -11.57 0.44 -6.41
N ASP A 32 -12.84 0.85 -6.41
CA ASP A 32 -13.87 0.43 -5.45
C ASP A 32 -14.20 -1.07 -5.61
N SER A 33 -13.16 -1.91 -5.66
CA SER A 33 -13.33 -3.32 -5.40
C SER A 33 -13.65 -3.41 -3.92
N ALA A 34 -14.93 -3.65 -3.64
CA ALA A 34 -15.43 -4.14 -2.37
C ALA A 34 -14.86 -5.53 -2.06
N THR A 35 -13.54 -5.68 -2.11
CA THR A 35 -12.83 -6.78 -1.47
C THR A 35 -13.07 -6.57 0.00
N SER A 36 -14.08 -7.25 0.53
CA SER A 36 -14.54 -7.12 1.90
C SER A 36 -13.37 -7.41 2.84
N LEU A 37 -12.87 -6.35 3.47
CA LEU A 37 -11.96 -6.46 4.59
C LEU A 37 -12.70 -7.16 5.72
N HIS A 38 -12.38 -8.43 5.89
CA HIS A 38 -12.92 -9.29 6.93
C HIS A 38 -11.91 -9.40 8.08
N GLN A 39 -12.40 -9.78 9.25
CA GLN A 39 -11.53 -10.07 10.40
C GLN A 39 -10.46 -11.09 10.02
N GLY A 40 -9.21 -10.82 10.40
CA GLY A 40 -8.04 -11.65 10.10
C GLY A 40 -7.39 -11.38 8.75
N ALA A 41 -8.00 -10.58 7.86
CA ALA A 41 -7.42 -10.24 6.56
C ALA A 41 -6.06 -9.55 6.73
N THR A 42 -5.07 -9.98 5.95
CA THR A 42 -3.75 -9.33 5.91
C THR A 42 -3.86 -8.04 5.09
N VAL A 43 -3.44 -6.94 5.70
CA VAL A 43 -3.49 -5.60 5.10
C VAL A 43 -2.12 -4.96 5.25
N ARG A 44 -1.67 -4.26 4.23
CA ARG A 44 -0.55 -3.34 4.34
C ARG A 44 -1.03 -1.92 4.18
N ILE A 45 -0.44 -1.02 4.95
CA ILE A 45 -0.78 0.40 4.95
C ILE A 45 0.46 1.24 4.84
N ARG A 46 0.30 2.46 4.34
CA ARG A 46 1.41 3.40 4.25
C ARG A 46 1.44 4.29 5.48
N LEU A 47 2.50 4.15 6.28
CA LEU A 47 2.77 4.98 7.46
C LEU A 47 4.10 5.70 7.27
N LEU A 48 4.08 7.03 7.34
CA LEU A 48 5.29 7.86 7.21
C LEU A 48 6.12 7.56 5.94
N GLY A 49 5.47 7.13 4.86
CA GLY A 49 6.10 6.80 3.58
C GLY A 49 6.47 5.32 3.39
N GLU A 50 6.51 4.55 4.47
CA GLU A 50 6.86 3.12 4.49
C GLU A 50 5.62 2.22 4.53
N TRP A 51 5.73 1.01 4.00
CA TRP A 51 4.67 0.00 4.09
C TRP A 51 4.80 -0.79 5.39
N ALA A 52 3.73 -0.78 6.20
CA ALA A 52 3.59 -1.62 7.37
C ALA A 52 2.49 -2.65 7.16
N THR A 53 2.75 -3.91 7.51
CA THR A 53 1.79 -5.01 7.38
C THR A 53 1.13 -5.30 8.73
N GLY A 54 -0.15 -5.64 8.69
CA GLY A 54 -0.92 -6.02 9.84
C GLY A 54 -2.13 -6.86 9.45
N ARG A 55 -3.03 -7.05 10.42
CA ARG A 55 -4.27 -7.79 10.24
C ARG A 55 -5.46 -6.99 10.73
N ILE A 56 -6.61 -7.17 10.09
CA ILE A 56 -7.86 -6.64 10.62
C ILE A 56 -8.23 -7.39 11.89
N GLY A 57 -8.29 -6.68 12.99
CA GLY A 57 -8.77 -7.14 14.29
C GLY A 57 -10.09 -6.47 14.66
N GLU A 58 -10.59 -6.83 15.83
CA GLU A 58 -11.83 -6.31 16.39
C GLU A 58 -11.60 -6.01 17.88
N MET A 59 -12.12 -4.89 18.37
CA MET A 59 -12.18 -4.59 19.79
C MET A 59 -13.31 -5.39 20.46
N GLU A 60 -13.30 -5.50 21.79
CA GLU A 60 -14.38 -6.13 22.55
C GLU A 60 -15.78 -5.52 22.27
N GLU A 61 -15.81 -4.27 21.82
CA GLU A 61 -17.03 -3.54 21.47
C GLU A 61 -17.46 -3.68 20.00
N GLY A 62 -16.78 -4.53 19.22
CA GLY A 62 -17.12 -4.79 17.82
C GLY A 62 -16.58 -3.78 16.81
N CYS A 63 -15.69 -2.89 17.23
CA CYS A 63 -15.04 -1.92 16.35
C CYS A 63 -13.84 -2.56 15.65
N ALA A 64 -13.79 -2.49 14.31
CA ALA A 64 -12.65 -3.03 13.57
C ALA A 64 -11.45 -2.07 13.66
N LEU A 65 -10.28 -2.64 13.91
CA LEU A 65 -8.99 -1.94 13.93
C LEU A 65 -7.96 -2.69 13.08
N LEU A 66 -6.87 -2.02 12.74
CA LEU A 66 -5.71 -2.67 12.14
C LEU A 66 -4.67 -2.98 13.23
N LEU A 67 -4.33 -4.25 13.39
CA LEU A 67 -3.26 -4.73 14.26
C LEU A 67 -1.96 -4.82 13.44
N LEU A 68 -1.09 -3.82 13.57
CA LEU A 68 0.22 -3.83 12.94
C LEU A 68 1.20 -4.65 13.76
N GLU A 69 2.00 -5.49 13.11
CA GLU A 69 3.04 -6.26 13.77
C GLU A 69 4.11 -5.32 14.35
N SER A 70 4.42 -5.46 15.64
CA SER A 70 5.45 -4.67 16.32
C SER A 70 6.22 -5.52 17.32
N ARG A 71 7.55 -5.52 17.17
CA ARG A 71 8.45 -6.24 18.09
C ARG A 71 8.66 -5.52 19.42
N ASP A 72 8.29 -4.25 19.48
CA ASP A 72 8.50 -3.40 20.66
C ASP A 72 7.32 -3.44 21.63
N GLN A 73 6.21 -4.07 21.24
CA GLN A 73 5.02 -4.24 22.08
C GLN A 73 4.98 -5.63 22.71
N PRO A 74 4.61 -5.76 24.01
CA PRO A 74 4.46 -7.06 24.67
C PRO A 74 3.43 -7.97 24.00
N SER A 75 2.40 -7.39 23.38
CA SER A 75 1.37 -8.10 22.61
C SER A 75 1.86 -8.57 21.24
N GLY A 76 2.99 -8.05 20.74
CA GLY A 76 3.45 -8.22 19.37
C GLY A 76 2.76 -7.32 18.35
N TYR A 77 1.82 -6.45 18.78
CA TYR A 77 1.02 -5.62 17.88
C TYR A 77 0.77 -4.19 18.38
N VAL A 78 0.64 -3.26 17.43
CA VAL A 78 0.12 -1.89 17.65
C VAL A 78 -1.25 -1.78 16.96
N GLY A 79 -2.27 -1.39 17.72
CA GLY A 79 -3.59 -1.09 17.16
C GLY A 79 -3.62 0.28 16.49
N VAL A 80 -4.11 0.34 15.26
CA VAL A 80 -4.31 1.58 14.50
C VAL A 80 -5.76 1.66 14.07
N PHE A 81 -6.41 2.80 14.38
CA PHE A 81 -7.76 3.07 13.94
C PHE A 81 -7.80 3.26 12.42
N LEU A 82 -8.77 2.61 11.76
CA LEU A 82 -8.85 2.59 10.30
C LEU A 82 -9.02 3.99 9.68
N GLU A 83 -9.59 4.94 10.43
CA GLU A 83 -9.79 6.33 10.00
C GLU A 83 -8.50 7.12 9.77
N ALA A 84 -7.42 6.77 10.47
CA ALA A 84 -6.14 7.45 10.37
C ALA A 84 -5.36 7.05 9.10
N ILE A 85 -5.83 6.01 8.40
CA ILE A 85 -5.12 5.37 7.31
C ILE A 85 -5.59 5.97 5.97
N ARG A 86 -4.64 6.44 5.16
CA ARG A 86 -4.91 7.07 3.87
C ARG A 86 -4.76 6.11 2.70
N GLU A 87 -3.80 5.21 2.78
CA GLU A 87 -3.46 4.23 1.76
C GLU A 87 -3.41 2.86 2.41
N ALA A 88 -4.21 1.93 1.88
CA ALA A 88 -4.29 0.56 2.34
C ALA A 88 -4.42 -0.38 1.16
N GLU A 89 -3.81 -1.55 1.28
CA GLU A 89 -3.93 -2.64 0.33
C GLU A 89 -4.17 -3.95 1.06
N VAL A 90 -5.04 -4.81 0.52
CA VAL A 90 -5.35 -6.13 1.07
C VAL A 90 -4.61 -7.22 0.29
N GLU A 91 -4.18 -8.25 1.00
CA GLU A 91 -3.62 -9.46 0.39
C GLU A 91 -4.74 -10.22 -0.34
N VAL A 92 -4.62 -10.37 -1.65
CA VAL A 92 -5.50 -11.20 -2.47
C VAL A 92 -4.69 -12.37 -3.01
N ARG A 93 -5.08 -13.58 -2.60
CA ARG A 93 -4.48 -14.80 -3.11
C ARG A 93 -5.26 -15.28 -4.33
N GLY A 94 -4.60 -15.32 -5.49
CA GLY A 94 -5.19 -15.84 -6.70
C GLY A 94 -5.36 -17.38 -6.67
N PRO A 95 -6.15 -17.94 -7.60
CA PRO A 95 -6.31 -19.40 -7.71
C PRO A 95 -5.00 -20.12 -8.09
N ASP A 96 -4.04 -19.37 -8.64
CA ASP A 96 -2.67 -19.77 -8.94
C ASP A 96 -1.76 -19.80 -7.69
N GLY A 97 -2.28 -19.42 -6.51
CA GLY A 97 -1.51 -19.31 -5.26
C GLY A 97 -0.64 -18.05 -5.19
N VAL A 98 -0.66 -17.20 -6.21
CA VAL A 98 0.12 -15.97 -6.26
C VAL A 98 -0.56 -14.90 -5.41
N VAL A 99 0.23 -14.27 -4.54
CA VAL A 99 -0.21 -13.13 -3.72
C VAL A 99 -0.12 -11.85 -4.54
N ARG A 100 -1.23 -11.12 -4.62
CA ARG A 100 -1.32 -9.78 -5.18
C ARG A 100 -1.84 -8.82 -4.11
N TRP A 101 -1.32 -7.61 -4.11
CA TRP A 101 -1.83 -6.56 -3.24
C TRP A 101 -2.80 -5.70 -4.01
N GLN A 102 -4.01 -5.53 -3.46
CA GLN A 102 -5.05 -4.75 -4.10
C GLN A 102 -5.39 -3.52 -3.25
N PRO A 103 -5.39 -2.31 -3.83
CA PRO A 103 -5.79 -1.11 -3.11
C PRO A 103 -7.24 -1.22 -2.64
N VAL A 104 -7.48 -0.78 -1.40
CA VAL A 104 -8.79 -0.84 -0.75
C VAL A 104 -9.13 0.50 -0.12
N SER A 105 -10.40 0.89 -0.27
CA SER A 105 -10.94 2.07 0.42
C SER A 105 -11.43 1.67 1.81
N LEU A 106 -10.71 2.09 2.85
CA LEU A 106 -11.12 1.84 4.24
C LEU A 106 -12.39 2.59 4.64
N LYS A 107 -12.78 3.63 3.88
CA LYS A 107 -14.05 4.36 4.09
C LYS A 107 -15.26 3.44 3.99
N ALA A 108 -15.25 2.51 3.03
CA ALA A 108 -16.34 1.55 2.87
C ALA A 108 -16.45 0.63 4.08
N VAL A 109 -15.32 0.23 4.68
CA VAL A 109 -15.29 -0.59 5.89
C VAL A 109 -15.84 0.17 7.10
N ILE A 110 -15.38 1.40 7.31
CA ILE A 110 -15.84 2.27 8.40
C ILE A 110 -17.35 2.53 8.30
N ALA A 111 -17.88 2.69 7.08
CA ALA A 111 -19.31 2.90 6.86
C ALA A 111 -20.20 1.71 7.32
N HIS A 112 -19.65 0.50 7.35
CA HIS A 112 -20.35 -0.71 7.82
C HIS A 112 -20.11 -1.02 9.31
N GLN A 113 -19.27 -0.24 10.00
CA GLN A 113 -19.05 -0.42 11.43
C GLN A 113 -20.26 0.03 12.25
N PRO A 114 -20.45 -0.53 13.46
CA PRO A 114 -21.44 -0.03 14.41
C PRO A 114 -21.32 1.48 14.65
N ARG A 115 -22.43 2.17 14.90
CA ARG A 115 -22.44 3.64 15.05
C ARG A 115 -21.53 4.15 16.17
N HIS A 116 -21.33 3.39 17.24
CA HIS A 116 -20.41 3.77 18.32
C HIS A 116 -18.93 3.68 17.92
N CYS A 117 -18.62 3.00 16.83
CA CYS A 117 -17.28 2.92 16.23
C CYS A 117 -17.06 3.99 15.15
N GLN A 118 -18.14 4.61 14.66
CA GLN A 118 -18.04 5.68 13.68
C GLN A 118 -17.65 6.98 14.40
N PRO A 119 -16.68 7.77 13.88
CA PRO A 119 -16.39 9.07 14.44
C PRO A 119 -17.67 9.91 14.38
N VAL A 120 -18.04 10.52 15.51
CA VAL A 120 -19.06 11.57 15.53
C VAL A 120 -18.47 12.72 14.73
N VAL A 121 -18.74 12.76 13.42
CA VAL A 121 -18.48 13.95 12.63
C VAL A 121 -19.46 14.98 13.19
N PRO A 122 -19.02 16.01 13.94
CA PRO A 122 -19.94 17.08 14.27
C PRO A 122 -20.44 17.60 12.94
N ALA A 123 -21.77 17.56 12.73
CA ALA A 123 -22.37 18.13 11.54
C ALA A 123 -21.78 19.52 11.38
N ALA A 124 -21.04 19.74 10.28
CA ALA A 124 -20.57 21.07 9.94
C ALA A 124 -21.80 21.98 9.97
N GLY A 125 -21.73 23.02 10.80
CA GLY A 125 -22.87 23.71 11.38
C GLY A 125 -23.98 24.11 10.41
N VAL A 126 -25.19 24.08 10.95
CA VAL A 126 -26.32 24.90 10.47
C VAL A 126 -26.16 26.30 11.04
#